data_AF-A0A6A6NG33-F1
#
_entry.id   AF-A0A6A6NG33-F1
#
_cell.length_a   1.000
_cell.length_b   1.000
_cell.length_c   1.000
_cell.angle_alpha   90.00
_cell.angle_beta   90.00
_cell.angle_gamma   90.00
#
_symmetry.space_group_name_H-M   'P 1'
#
loop_
_entity.id
_entity.type
_entity.pdbx_description
1 polymer ?
#
loop_
_entity_poly.entity_id
_entity_poly.type
_entity_poly.pdbx_seq_one_letter_code
_entity_poly.pdbx_strand_id
1 'polypeptide(L)'
;MYCGSPVGTVAANDPGDKQPLNYDQVFIRDFVPSALAFLLRGEGEIVRNFLLHTLQLQSWEKTVDCYSPGQGLMPASFKVRTVPLDGNKFEEVLDPDFGESAIGRVAPVDSGLWWIILLRAYGKITGDYTLQERVDVQTGIKLILNLCLTDGFDMFPSLLVTDGSCMIDRRMGIHGHPLEIQALFYSALRCSREMLTVNDGSKNLVRAINNRLSALSFHIREYYWVDLKKINEIYRYKTEEYSMDATNKFNIYPEQIPSWLMDWIPEEGGYLIGNLQPGHMDFRFFTLGNLCPWSYHNGGSWPTLLWQFTLACIKMGRLELAQKAVALAEKKLAVDRWPEYYDTRTGKFIGKQSRLYQTWTIAGSWHQKFS
;
A
#
# COMPACT_ATOMS: atom_id res chain seq x y z
N MET A 1 4.45 9.40 21.28
CA MET A 1 4.06 8.69 22.52
C MET A 1 2.59 8.96 22.77
N TYR A 2 1.87 8.03 23.38
CA TYR A 2 0.49 8.19 23.82
C TYR A 2 0.36 7.55 25.20
N CYS A 3 -0.02 8.33 26.22
CA CYS A 3 -0.11 7.92 27.62
C CYS A 3 1.18 7.23 28.13
N GLY A 4 2.34 7.70 27.69
CA GLY A 4 3.65 7.12 28.05
C GLY A 4 4.07 5.89 27.25
N SER A 5 3.27 5.41 26.29
CA SER A 5 3.58 4.27 25.43
C SER A 5 3.95 4.69 23.99
N PRO A 6 4.88 3.98 23.32
CA PRO A 6 5.16 4.21 21.91
C PRO A 6 4.04 3.59 21.06
N VAL A 7 3.49 4.38 20.12
CA VAL A 7 2.32 3.99 19.31
C VAL A 7 2.52 4.12 17.81
N GLY A 8 3.71 4.52 17.36
CA GLY A 8 4.01 4.74 15.95
C GLY A 8 5.19 5.66 15.72
N THR A 9 5.49 5.96 14.47
CA THR A 9 6.50 6.94 14.05
C THR A 9 5.87 8.02 13.19
N VAL A 10 6.26 9.28 13.40
CA VAL A 10 5.84 10.41 12.54
C VAL A 10 6.33 10.22 11.11
N ALA A 11 5.65 10.82 10.12
CA ALA A 11 6.03 10.69 8.71
C ALA A 11 7.39 11.33 8.42
N ALA A 12 7.62 12.55 8.92
CA ALA A 12 8.90 13.25 8.82
C ALA A 12 9.23 14.04 10.08
N ASN A 13 10.52 14.30 10.29
CA ASN A 13 11.02 15.21 11.31
C ASN A 13 11.99 16.21 10.70
N ASP A 14 11.48 17.04 9.78
CA ASP A 14 12.26 18.06 9.09
C ASP A 14 12.44 19.32 9.97
N PRO A 15 13.66 19.63 10.47
CA PRO A 15 13.87 20.79 11.33
C PRO A 15 13.64 22.14 10.62
N GLY A 16 13.66 22.14 9.28
CA GLY A 16 13.43 23.33 8.46
C GLY A 16 11.96 23.60 8.17
N ASP A 17 11.06 22.65 8.46
CA ASP A 17 9.65 22.77 8.15
C ASP A 17 8.90 23.56 9.23
N LYS A 18 8.42 24.75 8.86
CA LYS A 18 7.67 25.63 9.76
C LYS A 18 6.18 25.24 9.86
N GLN A 19 5.69 24.43 8.93
CA GLN A 19 4.30 23.97 8.90
C GLN A 19 4.27 22.51 8.45
N PRO A 20 4.37 21.55 9.38
CA PRO A 20 4.49 20.13 9.05
C PRO A 20 3.24 19.55 8.35
N LEU A 21 2.13 20.30 8.27
CA LEU A 21 0.85 19.87 7.70
C LEU A 21 0.37 18.56 8.33
N ASN A 22 0.45 17.45 7.60
CA ASN A 22 0.13 16.10 8.04
C ASN A 22 1.37 15.22 8.25
N TYR A 23 2.58 15.71 7.99
CA TYR A 23 3.82 14.94 8.14
C TYR A 23 4.25 14.73 9.61
N ASP A 24 3.60 15.44 10.55
CA ASP A 24 3.69 15.22 11.99
C ASP A 24 2.80 14.04 12.47
N GLN A 25 2.00 13.46 11.58
CA GLN A 25 1.10 12.36 11.90
C GLN A 25 1.78 10.99 11.69
N VAL A 26 1.17 9.95 12.27
CA VAL A 26 1.54 8.56 12.06
C VAL A 26 0.67 7.99 10.93
N PHE A 27 1.24 7.79 9.74
CA PHE A 27 0.56 7.11 8.63
C PHE A 27 0.69 5.60 8.77
N ILE A 28 -0.38 4.88 8.40
CA ILE A 28 -0.35 3.42 8.46
C ILE A 28 0.70 2.86 7.50
N ARG A 29 0.73 3.35 6.25
CA ARG A 29 1.69 2.90 5.22
C ARG A 29 3.14 3.23 5.58
N ASP A 30 3.41 4.43 6.10
CA ASP A 30 4.76 4.88 6.49
C ASP A 30 5.29 4.10 7.69
N PHE A 31 4.41 3.66 8.59
CA PHE A 31 4.80 2.89 9.75
C PHE A 31 5.20 1.45 9.41
N VAL A 32 4.76 0.87 8.29
CA VAL A 32 5.10 -0.52 7.90
C VAL A 32 6.61 -0.80 7.90
N PRO A 33 7.46 -0.04 7.18
CA PRO A 33 8.91 -0.28 7.21
C PRO A 33 9.52 -0.06 8.61
N SER A 34 9.04 0.94 9.37
CA SER A 34 9.47 1.18 10.75
C SER A 34 9.13 -0.01 11.65
N ALA A 35 7.91 -0.53 11.54
CA ALA A 35 7.43 -1.66 12.31
C ALA A 35 8.26 -2.92 12.03
N LEU A 36 8.57 -3.20 10.76
CA LEU A 36 9.47 -4.30 10.40
C LEU A 36 10.87 -4.11 11.00
N ALA A 37 11.40 -2.88 11.00
CA ALA A 37 12.70 -2.59 11.62
C ALA A 37 12.69 -2.82 13.15
N PHE A 38 11.63 -2.38 13.85
CA PHE A 38 11.47 -2.62 15.29
C PHE A 38 11.29 -4.10 15.61
N LEU A 39 10.47 -4.82 14.85
CA LEU A 39 10.25 -6.25 15.04
C LEU A 39 11.56 -7.06 14.92
N LEU A 40 12.41 -6.74 13.94
CA LEU A 40 13.70 -7.40 13.78
C LEU A 40 14.71 -7.09 14.89
N ARG A 41 14.52 -5.99 15.63
CA ARG A 41 15.32 -5.64 16.81
C ARG A 41 14.77 -6.25 18.11
N GLY A 42 13.66 -6.97 18.04
CA GLY A 42 12.96 -7.48 19.22
C GLY A 42 12.11 -6.41 19.94
N GLU A 43 11.97 -5.21 19.38
CA GLU A 43 11.20 -4.11 19.94
C GLU A 43 9.72 -4.19 19.51
N GLY A 44 9.05 -5.32 19.80
CA GLY A 44 7.70 -5.59 19.30
C GLY A 44 6.58 -4.74 19.94
N GLU A 45 6.84 -4.10 21.07
CA GLU A 45 5.83 -3.38 21.86
C GLU A 45 5.19 -2.21 21.08
N ILE A 46 6.00 -1.40 20.39
CA ILE A 46 5.50 -0.28 19.57
C ILE A 46 4.55 -0.77 18.47
N VAL A 47 4.84 -1.92 17.87
CA VAL A 47 4.02 -2.49 16.79
C VAL A 47 2.72 -3.04 17.35
N ARG A 48 2.77 -3.72 18.50
CA ARG A 48 1.57 -4.19 19.21
C ARG A 48 0.65 -3.02 19.57
N ASN A 49 1.20 -1.95 20.13
CA ASN A 49 0.45 -0.77 20.51
C ASN A 49 -0.16 -0.08 19.29
N PHE A 50 0.61 0.09 18.21
CA PHE A 50 0.12 0.63 16.94
C PHE A 50 -1.08 -0.18 16.42
N LEU A 51 -0.98 -1.52 16.36
CA LEU A 51 -2.05 -2.38 15.85
C LEU A 51 -3.33 -2.25 16.68
N LEU A 52 -3.22 -2.22 18.01
CA LEU A 52 -4.37 -2.11 18.92
C LEU A 52 -5.02 -0.72 18.90
N HIS A 53 -4.22 0.35 18.88
CA HIS A 53 -4.76 1.71 18.84
C HIS A 53 -5.41 2.02 17.49
N THR A 54 -4.80 1.59 16.38
CA THR A 54 -5.43 1.75 15.05
C THR A 54 -6.70 0.92 14.91
N LEU A 55 -6.78 -0.26 15.53
CA LEU A 55 -8.00 -1.05 15.63
C LEU A 55 -9.09 -0.32 16.45
N GLN A 56 -8.71 0.32 17.56
CA GLN A 56 -9.65 1.14 18.32
C GLN A 56 -10.21 2.28 17.46
N LEU A 57 -9.36 2.96 16.67
CA LEU A 57 -9.81 3.99 15.73
C LEU A 57 -10.78 3.44 14.67
N GLN A 58 -10.60 2.19 14.22
CA GLN A 58 -11.54 1.55 13.30
C GLN A 58 -12.97 1.52 13.84
N SER A 59 -13.15 1.35 15.16
CA SER A 59 -14.47 1.30 15.79
C SER A 59 -15.15 2.66 16.01
N TRP A 60 -14.47 3.77 15.72
CA TRP A 60 -15.05 5.10 15.88
C TRP A 60 -16.18 5.32 14.88
N GLU A 61 -17.17 6.12 15.29
CA GLU A 61 -18.22 6.59 14.40
C GLU A 61 -17.60 7.53 13.37
N LYS A 62 -17.69 7.15 12.11
CA LYS A 62 -17.13 7.89 10.98
C LYS A 62 -18.30 8.57 10.29
N THR A 63 -18.26 9.89 10.17
CA THR A 63 -19.29 10.64 9.47
C THR A 63 -18.63 11.72 8.63
N VAL A 64 -18.81 11.62 7.32
CA VAL A 64 -18.42 12.67 6.38
C VAL A 64 -19.71 13.33 5.93
N ASP A 65 -19.94 14.55 6.41
CA ASP A 65 -21.17 15.32 6.19
C ASP A 65 -22.42 14.53 6.63
N CYS A 66 -23.14 13.89 5.71
CA CYS A 66 -24.35 13.09 5.98
C CYS A 66 -24.18 11.60 5.64
N TYR A 67 -22.95 11.10 5.47
CA TYR A 67 -22.64 9.74 5.08
C TYR A 67 -21.63 9.08 6.02
N SER A 68 -21.88 7.83 6.40
CA SER A 68 -20.96 7.04 7.20
C SER A 68 -20.24 6.02 6.31
N PRO A 69 -18.89 6.10 6.17
CA PRO A 69 -18.14 5.09 5.43
C PRO A 69 -18.22 3.72 6.10
N GLY A 70 -17.84 2.69 5.35
CA GLY A 70 -17.89 1.30 5.81
C GLY A 70 -17.17 1.10 7.14
N GLN A 71 -17.79 0.31 8.03
CA GLN A 71 -17.28 0.09 9.39
C GLN A 71 -15.84 -0.45 9.42
N GLY A 72 -15.43 -1.20 8.40
CA GLY A 72 -14.07 -1.75 8.27
C GLY A 72 -12.99 -0.75 7.83
N LEU A 73 -13.33 0.49 7.49
CA LEU A 73 -12.36 1.48 7.03
C LEU A 73 -11.32 1.78 8.12
N MET A 74 -10.05 1.66 7.77
CA MET A 74 -8.92 2.08 8.61
C MET A 74 -8.52 3.53 8.28
N PRO A 75 -8.01 4.31 9.24
CA PRO A 75 -7.58 5.67 8.96
C PRO A 75 -6.35 5.70 8.04
N ALA A 76 -6.13 6.80 7.33
CA ALA A 76 -4.90 7.05 6.60
C ALA A 76 -3.75 7.31 7.58
N SER A 77 -4.02 8.16 8.56
CA SER A 77 -3.10 8.58 9.60
C SER A 77 -3.82 8.92 10.90
N PHE A 78 -3.06 9.12 11.97
CA PHE A 78 -3.56 9.68 13.22
C PHE A 78 -2.48 10.50 13.90
N LYS A 79 -2.88 11.41 14.79
CA LYS A 79 -1.96 12.13 15.68
C LYS A 79 -2.45 12.15 17.11
N VAL A 80 -1.51 12.36 18.03
CA VAL A 80 -1.83 12.55 19.45
C VAL A 80 -2.09 14.04 19.66
N ARG A 81 -3.29 14.40 20.11
CA ARG A 81 -3.63 15.76 20.54
C ARG A 81 -3.76 15.82 22.04
N THR A 82 -3.32 16.92 22.63
CA THR A 82 -3.55 17.22 24.04
C THR A 82 -4.76 18.14 24.15
N VAL A 83 -5.82 17.66 24.80
CA VAL A 83 -7.06 18.41 25.01
C VAL A 83 -7.10 18.90 26.46
N PRO A 84 -7.39 20.19 26.71
CA PRO A 84 -7.57 20.68 28.06
C PRO A 84 -8.86 20.12 28.66
N LEU A 85 -8.77 19.58 29.88
CA LEU A 85 -9.90 19.25 30.74
C LEU A 85 -10.13 20.38 31.75
N ASP A 86 -11.32 20.43 32.34
CA ASP A 86 -11.65 21.42 33.37
C ASP A 86 -10.62 21.42 34.52
N GLY A 87 -9.99 22.58 34.72
CA GLY A 87 -8.97 22.85 35.73
C GLY A 87 -7.62 22.18 35.47
N ASN A 88 -6.65 22.88 34.86
CA ASN A 88 -5.21 22.53 34.70
C ASN A 88 -4.84 21.07 34.36
N LYS A 89 -5.79 20.24 33.95
CA LYS A 89 -5.61 18.84 33.56
C LYS A 89 -5.63 18.77 32.05
N PHE A 90 -4.82 17.88 31.52
CA PHE A 90 -4.71 17.66 30.08
C PHE A 90 -4.90 16.17 29.83
N GLU A 91 -5.64 15.83 28.78
CA GLU A 91 -5.83 14.46 28.33
C GLU A 91 -5.24 14.31 26.93
N GLU A 92 -4.52 13.21 26.71
CA GLU A 92 -4.07 12.84 25.37
C GLU A 92 -5.18 12.07 24.67
N VAL A 93 -5.50 12.46 23.43
CA VAL A 93 -6.51 11.80 22.59
C VAL A 93 -5.89 11.50 21.23
N LEU A 94 -6.22 10.35 20.66
CA LEU A 94 -5.87 10.00 19.29
C LEU A 94 -6.88 10.62 18.33
N ASP A 95 -6.38 11.43 17.40
CA ASP A 95 -7.14 12.14 16.38
C ASP A 95 -6.88 11.48 15.00
N PRO A 96 -7.79 10.63 14.51
CA PRO A 96 -7.65 9.95 13.21
C PRO A 96 -8.00 10.87 12.03
N ASP A 97 -7.44 10.56 10.87
CA ASP A 97 -7.88 11.08 9.56
C ASP A 97 -8.27 9.90 8.66
N PHE A 98 -9.56 9.74 8.35
CA PHE A 98 -10.04 8.69 7.43
C PHE A 98 -10.08 9.13 5.96
N GLY A 99 -9.52 10.31 5.65
CA GLY A 99 -9.54 10.90 4.32
C GLY A 99 -10.43 12.13 4.23
N GLU A 100 -11.24 12.44 5.24
CA GLU A 100 -12.06 13.66 5.31
C GLU A 100 -11.24 14.94 5.32
N SER A 101 -10.05 14.89 5.92
CA SER A 101 -9.10 16.01 5.95
C SER A 101 -8.03 15.91 4.85
N ALA A 102 -7.97 14.79 4.13
CA ALA A 102 -7.02 14.58 3.06
C ALA A 102 -7.29 15.48 1.85
N ILE A 103 -6.22 15.91 1.19
CA ILE A 103 -6.31 16.72 -0.03
C ILE A 103 -7.04 15.90 -1.10
N GLY A 104 -8.22 16.36 -1.51
CA GLY A 104 -9.05 15.68 -2.50
C GLY A 104 -10.00 14.62 -1.93
N ARG A 105 -10.14 14.51 -0.60
CA ARG A 105 -11.03 13.57 0.11
C ARG A 105 -10.83 12.11 -0.33
N VAL A 106 -9.58 11.70 -0.39
CA VAL A 106 -9.19 10.41 -0.96
C VAL A 106 -9.30 9.31 0.10
N ALA A 107 -9.91 8.18 -0.27
CA ALA A 107 -10.11 7.06 0.64
C ALA A 107 -8.84 6.19 0.76
N PRO A 108 -8.34 5.92 1.98
CA PRO A 108 -7.13 5.13 2.22
C PRO A 108 -7.42 3.62 2.16
N VAL A 109 -7.64 3.09 0.96
CA VAL A 109 -8.00 1.67 0.78
C VAL A 109 -6.85 0.74 1.19
N ASP A 110 -5.61 1.15 0.94
CA ASP A 110 -4.41 0.39 1.28
C ASP A 110 -4.16 0.27 2.80
N SER A 111 -4.60 1.23 3.61
CA SER A 111 -4.43 1.21 5.08
C SER A 111 -4.94 -0.08 5.73
N GLY A 112 -6.15 -0.53 5.37
CA GLY A 112 -6.71 -1.78 5.91
C GLY A 112 -5.95 -3.02 5.46
N LEU A 113 -5.47 -3.01 4.22
CA LEU A 113 -4.69 -4.11 3.64
C LEU A 113 -3.32 -4.22 4.32
N TRP A 114 -2.64 -3.08 4.51
CA TRP A 114 -1.37 -3.01 5.23
C TRP A 114 -1.51 -3.40 6.70
N TRP A 115 -2.60 -3.02 7.37
CA TRP A 115 -2.84 -3.41 8.76
C TRP A 115 -2.93 -4.94 8.91
N ILE A 116 -3.66 -5.63 8.03
CA ILE A 116 -3.73 -7.11 8.02
C ILE A 116 -2.35 -7.73 7.77
N ILE A 117 -1.60 -7.21 6.80
CA ILE A 117 -0.26 -7.71 6.47
C ILE A 117 0.70 -7.52 7.66
N LEU A 118 0.63 -6.37 8.32
CA LEU A 118 1.48 -6.05 9.47
C LEU A 118 1.14 -6.90 10.70
N LEU A 119 -0.15 -7.15 10.97
CA LEU A 119 -0.59 -8.05 12.04
C LEU A 119 -0.03 -9.47 11.84
N ARG A 120 -0.03 -9.95 10.59
CA ARG A 120 0.55 -11.24 10.23
C ARG A 120 2.07 -11.23 10.41
N ALA A 121 2.74 -10.16 10.02
CA ALA A 121 4.18 -10.00 10.19
C ALA A 121 4.58 -9.99 11.68
N TYR A 122 3.82 -9.28 12.52
CA TYR A 122 4.01 -9.24 13.98
C TYR A 122 4.06 -10.66 14.55
N GLY A 123 2.99 -11.45 14.39
CA GLY A 123 2.95 -12.79 15.01
C GLY A 123 3.97 -13.77 14.43
N LYS A 124 4.38 -13.59 13.17
CA LYS A 124 5.42 -14.42 12.54
C LYS A 124 6.82 -14.11 13.04
N ILE A 125 7.12 -12.85 13.32
CA ILE A 125 8.46 -12.42 13.77
C ILE A 125 8.59 -12.58 15.29
N THR A 126 7.56 -12.22 16.06
CA THR A 126 7.60 -12.34 17.53
C THR A 126 7.33 -13.77 18.02
N GLY A 127 6.66 -14.60 17.22
CA GLY A 127 6.13 -15.90 17.64
C GLY A 127 4.88 -15.79 18.54
N ASP A 128 4.43 -14.57 18.85
CA ASP A 128 3.23 -14.31 19.66
C ASP A 128 1.99 -14.20 18.77
N TYR A 129 1.22 -15.27 18.72
CA TYR A 129 -0.06 -15.33 17.99
C TYR A 129 -1.26 -14.92 18.86
N THR A 130 -1.08 -14.67 20.16
CA THR A 130 -2.18 -14.35 21.08
C THR A 130 -2.89 -13.05 20.69
N LEU A 131 -2.15 -12.10 20.11
CA LEU A 131 -2.71 -10.86 19.57
C LEU A 131 -3.72 -11.14 18.45
N GLN A 132 -3.42 -12.09 17.56
CA GLN A 132 -4.27 -12.43 16.42
C GLN A 132 -5.55 -13.13 16.87
N GLU A 133 -5.51 -13.87 17.99
CA GLU A 133 -6.64 -14.62 18.53
C GLU A 133 -7.66 -13.77 19.29
N ARG A 134 -7.33 -12.52 19.65
CA ARG A 134 -8.25 -11.64 20.37
C ARG A 134 -9.53 -11.39 19.58
N VAL A 135 -10.64 -11.31 20.29
CA VAL A 135 -11.98 -11.13 19.71
C VAL A 135 -12.11 -9.81 18.95
N ASP A 136 -11.55 -8.73 19.51
CA ASP A 136 -11.52 -7.40 18.86
C ASP A 136 -10.71 -7.44 17.55
N VAL A 137 -9.53 -8.05 17.56
CA VAL A 137 -8.67 -8.21 16.38
C VAL A 137 -9.34 -9.06 15.30
N GLN A 138 -9.92 -10.21 15.67
CA GLN A 138 -10.70 -11.05 14.75
C GLN A 138 -11.89 -10.30 14.15
N THR A 139 -12.53 -9.43 14.92
CA THR A 139 -13.63 -8.58 14.44
C THR A 139 -13.13 -7.54 13.45
N GLY A 140 -12.01 -6.88 13.75
CA GLY A 140 -11.40 -5.90 12.85
C GLY A 140 -11.00 -6.49 11.50
N ILE A 141 -10.38 -7.68 11.50
CA ILE A 141 -10.06 -8.42 10.26
C ILE A 141 -11.34 -8.67 9.45
N LYS A 142 -12.41 -9.16 10.08
CA LYS A 142 -13.69 -9.44 9.41
C LYS A 142 -14.31 -8.18 8.82
N LEU A 143 -14.27 -7.06 9.53
CA LEU A 143 -14.82 -5.79 9.04
C LEU A 143 -14.07 -5.29 7.80
N ILE A 144 -12.73 -5.34 7.79
CA ILE A 144 -11.91 -4.96 6.62
C ILE A 144 -12.26 -5.88 5.43
N LEU A 145 -12.30 -7.19 5.66
CA LEU A 145 -12.57 -8.16 4.60
C LEU A 145 -13.99 -8.04 4.04
N ASN A 146 -14.98 -7.80 4.89
CA ASN A 146 -16.35 -7.58 4.45
C ASN A 146 -16.43 -6.35 3.54
N LEU A 147 -15.73 -5.26 3.87
CA LEU A 147 -15.65 -4.09 3.01
C LEU A 147 -15.03 -4.41 1.64
N CYS A 148 -13.94 -5.17 1.60
CA CYS A 148 -13.26 -5.54 0.35
C CYS A 148 -13.99 -6.63 -0.47
N LEU A 149 -14.81 -7.47 0.17
CA LEU A 149 -15.51 -8.59 -0.45
C LEU A 149 -17.01 -8.31 -0.68
N THR A 150 -17.47 -7.09 -0.38
CA THR A 150 -18.86 -6.69 -0.59
C THR A 150 -19.24 -6.86 -2.06
N ASP A 151 -20.41 -7.45 -2.28
CA ASP A 151 -20.97 -7.60 -3.63
C ASP A 151 -21.29 -6.22 -4.21
N GLY A 152 -20.95 -6.02 -5.48
CA GLY A 152 -21.21 -4.79 -6.22
C GLY A 152 -21.61 -5.08 -7.65
N PHE A 153 -21.67 -4.03 -8.47
CA PHE A 153 -21.94 -4.15 -9.91
C PHE A 153 -20.71 -4.57 -10.72
N ASP A 154 -19.54 -4.62 -10.08
CA ASP A 154 -18.30 -4.98 -10.72
C ASP A 154 -18.27 -6.48 -11.06
N MET A 155 -17.91 -6.80 -12.31
CA MET A 155 -17.81 -8.17 -12.81
C MET A 155 -16.41 -8.76 -12.62
N PHE A 156 -15.43 -7.95 -12.20
CA PHE A 156 -14.06 -8.39 -12.01
C PHE A 156 -13.81 -8.88 -10.57
N PRO A 157 -12.90 -9.85 -10.38
CA PRO A 157 -12.50 -10.26 -9.04
C PRO A 157 -11.59 -9.22 -8.35
N SER A 158 -11.06 -8.25 -9.09
CA SER A 158 -10.28 -7.13 -8.56
C SER A 158 -11.11 -6.21 -7.67
N LEU A 159 -10.44 -5.42 -6.84
CA LEU A 159 -11.06 -4.38 -6.03
C LEU A 159 -11.16 -3.09 -6.85
N LEU A 160 -12.39 -2.62 -7.06
CA LEU A 160 -12.67 -1.32 -7.68
C LEU A 160 -12.36 -0.19 -6.70
N VAL A 161 -11.56 0.78 -7.13
CA VAL A 161 -11.17 1.93 -6.30
C VAL A 161 -11.18 3.25 -7.07
N THR A 162 -11.31 4.35 -6.33
CA THR A 162 -11.14 5.70 -6.86
C THR A 162 -9.66 6.03 -7.07
N ASP A 163 -9.41 7.09 -7.83
CA ASP A 163 -8.05 7.61 -8.02
C ASP A 163 -7.47 8.09 -6.68
N GLY A 164 -6.16 7.93 -6.47
CA GLY A 164 -5.50 8.32 -5.22
C GLY A 164 -5.61 7.30 -4.07
N SER A 165 -6.23 6.14 -4.24
CA SER A 165 -6.62 5.26 -3.14
C SER A 165 -5.51 4.42 -2.49
N CYS A 166 -4.25 4.65 -2.87
CA CYS A 166 -3.08 3.86 -2.43
C CYS A 166 -1.92 4.81 -2.05
N MET A 167 -0.65 4.34 -2.07
CA MET A 167 0.51 5.20 -1.79
C MET A 167 0.51 6.46 -2.66
N ILE A 168 0.04 6.31 -3.91
CA ILE A 168 -0.33 7.42 -4.78
C ILE A 168 -1.62 8.02 -4.24
N ASP A 169 -1.52 9.08 -3.46
CA ASP A 169 -2.63 9.72 -2.75
C ASP A 169 -3.28 10.89 -3.53
N ARG A 170 -2.95 11.05 -4.82
CA ARG A 170 -3.60 12.05 -5.68
C ARG A 170 -3.82 11.55 -7.11
N ARG A 171 -4.64 12.30 -7.85
CA ARG A 171 -5.18 11.89 -9.16
C ARG A 171 -4.08 11.58 -10.18
N MET A 172 -4.09 10.35 -10.70
CA MET A 172 -3.10 9.84 -11.66
C MET A 172 -3.59 8.94 -12.78
N GLY A 173 -4.90 8.82 -12.90
CA GLY A 173 -5.47 7.79 -13.77
C GLY A 173 -5.20 6.39 -13.24
N ILE A 174 -5.13 6.22 -11.90
CA ILE A 174 -5.03 4.89 -11.27
C ILE A 174 -6.37 4.42 -10.69
N HIS A 175 -7.47 5.11 -11.01
CA HIS A 175 -8.83 4.64 -10.69
C HIS A 175 -9.14 3.32 -11.42
N GLY A 176 -10.13 2.57 -10.95
CA GLY A 176 -10.46 1.26 -11.53
C GLY A 176 -9.80 0.16 -10.72
N HIS A 177 -8.83 -0.54 -11.32
CA HIS A 177 -8.21 -1.75 -10.75
C HIS A 177 -6.68 -1.66 -10.73
N PRO A 178 -6.10 -0.69 -10.00
CA PRO A 178 -4.65 -0.50 -9.98
C PRO A 178 -3.95 -1.68 -9.34
N LEU A 179 -2.85 -2.13 -9.96
CA LEU A 179 -2.07 -3.31 -9.57
C LEU A 179 -1.63 -3.27 -8.11
N GLU A 180 -1.25 -2.09 -7.60
CA GLU A 180 -0.84 -1.89 -6.21
C GLU A 180 -1.92 -2.39 -5.23
N ILE A 181 -3.15 -1.92 -5.41
CA ILE A 181 -4.28 -2.36 -4.59
C ILE A 181 -4.54 -3.85 -4.78
N GLN A 182 -4.45 -4.38 -6.02
CA GLN A 182 -4.72 -5.80 -6.27
C GLN A 182 -3.67 -6.71 -5.60
N ALA A 183 -2.39 -6.31 -5.62
CA ALA A 183 -1.29 -7.03 -4.98
C ALA A 183 -1.41 -7.01 -3.45
N LEU A 184 -1.76 -5.85 -2.88
CA LEU A 184 -2.03 -5.71 -1.44
C LEU A 184 -3.26 -6.51 -1.03
N PHE A 185 -4.33 -6.47 -1.83
CA PHE A 185 -5.57 -7.19 -1.57
C PHE A 185 -5.33 -8.70 -1.57
N TYR A 186 -4.63 -9.22 -2.59
CA TYR A 186 -4.23 -10.62 -2.64
C TYR A 186 -3.40 -11.02 -1.41
N SER A 187 -2.45 -10.18 -1.00
CA SER A 187 -1.59 -10.43 0.16
C SER A 187 -2.37 -10.42 1.48
N ALA A 188 -3.28 -9.47 1.65
CA ALA A 188 -4.17 -9.36 2.80
C ALA A 188 -5.12 -10.57 2.88
N LEU A 189 -5.73 -11.00 1.77
CA LEU A 189 -6.56 -12.21 1.73
C LEU A 189 -5.79 -13.46 2.15
N ARG A 190 -4.54 -13.61 1.70
CA ARG A 190 -3.68 -14.73 2.11
C ARG A 190 -3.35 -14.68 3.60
N CYS A 191 -2.99 -13.50 4.12
CA CYS A 191 -2.71 -13.30 5.54
C CYS A 191 -3.95 -13.59 6.39
N SER A 192 -5.11 -13.08 6.01
CA SER A 192 -6.37 -13.33 6.71
C SER A 192 -6.74 -14.81 6.74
N ARG A 193 -6.51 -15.55 5.65
CA ARG A 193 -6.74 -17.00 5.63
C ARG A 193 -5.88 -17.75 6.65
N GLU A 194 -4.67 -17.27 6.93
CA GLU A 194 -3.78 -17.86 7.95
C GLU A 194 -4.21 -17.51 9.38
N MET A 195 -4.82 -16.34 9.59
CA MET A 195 -5.10 -15.78 10.93
C MET A 195 -6.56 -15.92 11.41
N LEU A 196 -7.53 -16.13 10.52
CA LEU A 196 -8.93 -16.20 10.90
C LEU A 196 -9.28 -17.51 11.62
N THR A 197 -9.86 -17.40 12.81
CA THR A 197 -10.41 -18.55 13.53
C THR A 197 -11.67 -19.05 12.82
N VAL A 198 -11.69 -20.35 12.48
CA VAL A 198 -12.83 -20.97 11.79
C VAL A 198 -13.92 -21.35 12.80
N ASN A 199 -15.06 -20.67 12.72
CA ASN A 199 -16.28 -20.97 13.48
C ASN A 199 -17.52 -20.75 12.58
N ASP A 200 -18.71 -21.06 13.09
CA ASP A 200 -19.94 -20.97 12.27
C ASP A 200 -20.18 -19.58 11.69
N GLY A 201 -19.74 -18.51 12.39
CA GLY A 201 -19.82 -17.13 11.89
C GLY A 201 -18.77 -16.75 10.85
N SER A 202 -17.63 -17.44 10.76
CA SER A 202 -16.52 -17.13 9.84
C SER A 202 -16.39 -18.09 8.66
N LYS A 203 -17.05 -19.25 8.67
CA LYS A 203 -17.00 -20.26 7.59
C LYS A 203 -17.34 -19.68 6.22
N ASN A 204 -18.38 -18.86 6.12
CA ASN A 204 -18.78 -18.22 4.86
C ASN A 204 -17.72 -17.24 4.36
N LEU A 205 -17.15 -16.44 5.27
CA LEU A 205 -16.08 -15.50 4.94
C LEU A 205 -14.82 -16.22 4.46
N VAL A 206 -14.41 -17.30 5.13
CA VAL A 206 -13.26 -18.12 4.71
C VAL A 206 -13.49 -18.74 3.32
N ARG A 207 -14.71 -19.19 3.02
CA ARG A 207 -15.07 -19.66 1.66
C ARG A 207 -14.96 -18.54 0.64
N ALA A 208 -15.48 -17.35 0.95
CA ALA A 208 -15.39 -16.18 0.08
C ALA A 208 -13.92 -15.78 -0.19
N ILE A 209 -13.07 -15.77 0.84
CA ILE A 209 -11.62 -15.52 0.71
C ILE A 209 -10.98 -16.53 -0.26
N ASN A 210 -11.24 -17.82 -0.10
CA ASN A 210 -10.65 -18.85 -0.95
C ASN A 210 -11.10 -18.72 -2.41
N ASN A 211 -12.39 -18.47 -2.65
CA ASN A 211 -12.93 -18.26 -3.99
C ASN A 211 -12.30 -17.02 -4.63
N ARG A 212 -12.23 -15.92 -3.88
CA ARG A 212 -11.64 -14.65 -4.36
C ARG A 212 -10.15 -14.78 -4.64
N LEU A 213 -9.39 -15.47 -3.79
CA LEU A 213 -7.96 -15.73 -4.01
C LEU A 213 -7.70 -16.46 -5.33
N SER A 214 -8.49 -17.50 -5.63
CA SER A 214 -8.38 -18.26 -6.87
C SER A 214 -8.71 -17.40 -8.09
N ALA A 215 -9.84 -16.67 -8.03
CA ALA A 215 -10.28 -15.81 -9.12
C ALA A 215 -9.29 -14.66 -9.39
N LEU A 216 -8.82 -13.98 -8.34
CA LEU A 216 -7.86 -12.88 -8.45
C LEU A 216 -6.50 -13.37 -8.95
N SER A 217 -6.02 -14.53 -8.47
CA SER A 217 -4.76 -15.10 -8.95
C SER A 217 -4.80 -15.45 -10.43
N PHE A 218 -5.93 -16.00 -10.91
CA PHE A 218 -6.11 -16.27 -12.34
C PHE A 218 -6.15 -14.95 -13.11
N HIS A 219 -6.98 -14.00 -12.69
CA HIS A 219 -7.20 -12.75 -13.39
C HIS A 219 -5.92 -11.90 -13.52
N ILE A 220 -5.14 -11.74 -12.45
CA ILE A 220 -3.87 -10.98 -12.49
C ILE A 220 -2.84 -11.68 -13.39
N ARG A 221 -2.69 -13.01 -13.29
CA ARG A 221 -1.67 -13.72 -14.08
C ARG A 221 -2.01 -13.76 -15.57
N GLU A 222 -3.29 -13.88 -15.91
CA GLU A 222 -3.73 -14.00 -17.29
C GLU A 222 -3.81 -12.64 -18.00
N TYR A 223 -4.33 -11.62 -17.31
CA TYR A 223 -4.70 -10.36 -17.96
C TYR A 223 -3.79 -9.18 -17.61
N TYR A 224 -3.02 -9.24 -16.52
CA TYR A 224 -2.09 -8.16 -16.18
C TYR A 224 -0.67 -8.45 -16.64
N TRP A 225 -0.30 -9.71 -16.87
CA TRP A 225 1.05 -10.03 -17.33
C TRP A 225 1.27 -9.57 -18.77
N VAL A 226 2.37 -8.86 -19.00
CA VAL A 226 2.85 -8.48 -20.32
C VAL A 226 4.32 -8.86 -20.48
N ASP A 227 4.60 -9.54 -21.58
CA ASP A 227 5.92 -9.80 -22.14
C ASP A 227 5.85 -9.50 -23.66
N LEU A 228 6.97 -9.62 -24.37
CA LEU A 228 7.01 -9.34 -25.81
C LEU A 228 6.00 -10.18 -26.60
N LYS A 229 5.73 -11.42 -26.18
CA LYS A 229 4.76 -12.30 -26.84
C LYS A 229 3.34 -11.80 -26.61
N LYS A 230 2.99 -11.42 -25.38
CA LYS A 230 1.66 -10.91 -25.03
C LYS A 230 1.40 -9.55 -25.67
N ILE A 231 2.41 -8.67 -25.75
CA ILE A 231 2.27 -7.40 -26.48
C ILE A 231 1.99 -7.65 -27.97
N ASN A 232 2.70 -8.60 -28.60
CA ASN A 232 2.41 -8.97 -29.99
C ASN A 232 1.00 -9.54 -30.17
N GLU A 233 0.45 -10.24 -29.17
CA GLU A 233 -0.93 -10.69 -29.16
C GLU A 233 -1.91 -9.51 -29.10
N ILE A 234 -1.71 -8.60 -28.15
CA ILE A 234 -2.55 -7.39 -27.96
C ILE A 234 -2.50 -6.48 -29.19
N TYR A 235 -1.32 -6.31 -29.79
CA TYR A 235 -1.14 -5.53 -31.01
C TYR A 235 -1.96 -6.05 -32.20
N ARG A 236 -2.37 -7.33 -32.16
CA ARG A 236 -3.15 -8.00 -33.20
C ARG A 236 -4.61 -8.22 -32.79
N TYR A 237 -5.05 -7.65 -31.68
CA TYR A 237 -6.45 -7.76 -31.26
C TYR A 237 -7.41 -7.21 -32.30
N LYS A 238 -8.53 -7.93 -32.47
CA LYS A 238 -9.71 -7.37 -33.12
C LYS A 238 -10.52 -6.66 -32.05
N THR A 239 -11.13 -5.55 -32.43
CA THR A 239 -12.02 -4.78 -31.55
C THR A 239 -13.47 -5.19 -31.79
N GLU A 240 -14.34 -4.79 -30.86
CA GLU A 240 -15.79 -5.04 -30.93
C GLU A 240 -16.13 -6.55 -30.99
N GLU A 241 -15.34 -7.38 -30.29
CA GLU A 241 -15.62 -8.81 -30.15
C GLU A 241 -16.80 -9.04 -29.20
N TYR A 242 -17.84 -9.70 -29.68
CA TYR A 242 -19.01 -10.10 -28.89
C TYR A 242 -19.14 -11.63 -28.87
N SER A 243 -18.49 -12.28 -27.90
CA SER A 243 -18.54 -13.73 -27.69
C SER A 243 -18.00 -14.12 -26.32
N MET A 244 -18.43 -15.28 -25.79
CA MET A 244 -17.80 -15.91 -24.62
C MET A 244 -16.37 -16.39 -24.91
N ASP A 245 -16.06 -16.65 -26.18
CA ASP A 245 -14.75 -17.10 -26.67
C ASP A 245 -13.91 -15.93 -27.22
N ALA A 246 -14.27 -14.68 -26.88
CA ALA A 246 -13.52 -13.51 -27.30
C ALA A 246 -12.06 -13.56 -26.78
N THR A 247 -11.12 -13.25 -27.67
CA THR A 247 -9.70 -13.09 -27.31
C THR A 247 -9.51 -11.74 -26.62
N ASN A 248 -10.12 -10.69 -27.17
CA ASN A 248 -10.07 -9.33 -26.64
C ASN A 248 -11.23 -9.07 -25.65
N LYS A 249 -11.20 -9.76 -24.50
CA LYS A 249 -12.30 -9.73 -23.51
C LYS A 249 -12.62 -8.36 -22.94
N PHE A 250 -11.66 -7.43 -22.98
CA PHE A 250 -11.81 -6.09 -22.43
C PHE A 250 -12.00 -5.03 -23.51
N ASN A 251 -12.13 -5.42 -24.78
CA ASN A 251 -12.19 -4.51 -25.93
C ASN A 251 -11.05 -3.48 -25.93
N ILE A 252 -9.81 -3.94 -25.71
CA ILE A 252 -8.62 -3.10 -25.75
C ILE A 252 -8.31 -2.74 -27.19
N TYR A 253 -8.14 -1.45 -27.43
CA TYR A 253 -7.73 -0.91 -28.71
C TYR A 253 -6.19 -0.99 -28.82
N PRO A 254 -5.63 -1.66 -29.85
CA PRO A 254 -4.18 -1.79 -30.04
C PRO A 254 -3.41 -0.47 -30.02
N GLU A 255 -4.06 0.63 -30.40
CA GLU A 255 -3.51 2.00 -30.40
C GLU A 255 -3.17 2.51 -29.00
N GLN A 256 -3.67 1.85 -27.94
CA GLN A 256 -3.30 2.17 -26.55
C GLN A 256 -1.89 1.71 -26.18
N ILE A 257 -1.27 0.80 -26.94
CA ILE A 257 0.11 0.37 -26.72
C ILE A 257 1.03 1.59 -26.96
N PRO A 258 1.71 2.09 -25.91
CA PRO A 258 2.50 3.30 -26.08
C PRO A 258 3.81 2.98 -26.81
N SER A 259 4.27 3.90 -27.65
CA SER A 259 5.49 3.71 -28.47
C SER A 259 6.72 3.39 -27.63
N TRP A 260 6.87 4.01 -26.45
CA TRP A 260 8.01 3.77 -25.55
C TRP A 260 8.08 2.32 -25.07
N LEU A 261 6.97 1.60 -25.00
CA LEU A 261 6.94 0.22 -24.49
C LEU A 261 7.60 -0.74 -25.47
N MET A 262 7.48 -0.47 -26.77
CA MET A 262 8.10 -1.28 -27.82
C MET A 262 9.63 -1.25 -27.71
N ASP A 263 10.19 -0.11 -27.32
CA ASP A 263 11.64 0.07 -27.13
C ASP A 263 12.11 -0.36 -25.73
N TRP A 264 11.22 -0.38 -24.75
CA TRP A 264 11.56 -0.62 -23.33
C TRP A 264 11.47 -2.09 -22.92
N ILE A 265 10.56 -2.86 -23.50
CA ILE A 265 10.36 -4.25 -23.09
C ILE A 265 11.53 -5.14 -23.55
N PRO A 266 12.13 -5.96 -22.66
CA PRO A 266 13.23 -6.84 -23.05
C PRO A 266 12.73 -8.05 -23.84
N GLU A 267 13.64 -8.69 -24.60
CA GLU A 267 13.37 -9.96 -25.29
C GLU A 267 13.06 -11.09 -24.29
N GLU A 268 13.75 -11.09 -23.15
CA GLU A 268 13.55 -12.03 -22.05
C GLU A 268 13.05 -11.29 -20.81
N GLY A 269 11.80 -11.55 -20.43
CA GLY A 269 11.18 -10.99 -19.24
C GLY A 269 9.84 -10.32 -19.52
N GLY A 270 9.24 -9.80 -18.45
CA GLY A 270 7.94 -9.16 -18.49
C GLY A 270 7.59 -8.57 -17.13
N TYR A 271 6.43 -7.93 -17.06
CA TYR A 271 5.93 -7.31 -15.85
C TYR A 271 4.40 -7.36 -15.79
N LEU A 272 3.84 -6.98 -14.65
CA LEU A 272 2.40 -6.80 -14.50
C LEU A 272 2.07 -5.33 -14.82
N ILE A 273 1.15 -5.09 -15.76
CA ILE A 273 0.66 -3.76 -16.10
C ILE A 273 0.06 -3.06 -14.89
N GLY A 274 -0.02 -1.74 -14.96
CA GLY A 274 -0.48 -0.91 -13.86
C GLY A 274 -1.96 -0.98 -13.56
N ASN A 275 -2.80 -1.17 -14.58
CA ASN A 275 -4.25 -1.10 -14.44
C ASN A 275 -4.92 -1.79 -15.64
N LEU A 276 -6.11 -2.34 -15.40
CA LEU A 276 -6.94 -2.95 -16.43
C LEU A 276 -8.41 -2.61 -16.17
N GLN A 277 -9.09 -2.07 -17.17
CA GLN A 277 -10.49 -1.65 -17.11
C GLN A 277 -11.21 -2.01 -18.44
N PRO A 278 -12.55 -1.99 -18.48
CA PRO A 278 -13.29 -2.08 -19.73
C PRO A 278 -12.83 -1.01 -20.73
N GLY A 279 -12.30 -1.45 -21.87
CA GLY A 279 -11.79 -0.57 -22.93
C GLY A 279 -10.48 0.14 -22.62
N HIS A 280 -9.80 -0.14 -21.50
CA HIS A 280 -8.59 0.59 -21.12
C HIS A 280 -7.53 -0.29 -20.44
N MET A 281 -6.29 -0.17 -20.90
CA MET A 281 -5.13 -0.84 -20.34
C MET A 281 -4.01 0.16 -20.04
N ASP A 282 -3.55 0.20 -18.79
CA ASP A 282 -2.45 1.09 -18.39
C ASP A 282 -1.12 0.34 -18.36
N PHE A 283 -0.34 0.52 -19.41
CA PHE A 283 0.95 -0.15 -19.57
C PHE A 283 2.08 0.39 -18.69
N ARG A 284 1.86 1.43 -17.87
CA ARG A 284 2.93 1.93 -16.99
C ARG A 284 3.44 0.81 -16.06
N PHE A 285 4.76 0.74 -15.89
CA PHE A 285 5.38 -0.14 -14.90
C PHE A 285 5.27 0.52 -13.52
N PHE A 286 4.53 -0.11 -12.60
CA PHE A 286 4.38 0.39 -11.24
C PHE A 286 5.30 -0.37 -10.28
N THR A 287 6.14 0.37 -9.58
CA THR A 287 6.69 -0.08 -8.29
C THR A 287 5.67 0.30 -7.20
N LEU A 288 5.47 1.61 -6.95
CA LEU A 288 4.36 2.35 -6.29
C LEU A 288 4.58 3.86 -6.62
N GLY A 289 3.62 4.64 -7.16
CA GLY A 289 3.81 6.10 -7.47
C GLY A 289 3.40 6.68 -8.87
N ASN A 290 2.56 7.75 -9.00
CA ASN A 290 2.51 8.79 -10.10
C ASN A 290 2.01 10.29 -9.71
N LEU A 291 2.67 11.40 -10.12
CA LEU A 291 2.34 12.88 -10.31
C LEU A 291 3.55 13.85 -10.56
N CYS A 292 3.54 14.67 -11.66
CA CYS A 292 4.63 15.46 -12.36
C CYS A 292 5.79 14.69 -13.06
N PRO A 293 6.17 14.93 -14.36
CA PRO A 293 7.18 14.10 -15.03
C PRO A 293 8.51 14.03 -14.29
N TRP A 294 8.88 12.81 -13.91
CA TRP A 294 10.05 12.49 -13.10
C TRP A 294 10.10 13.23 -11.76
N SER A 295 8.96 13.52 -11.14
CA SER A 295 8.90 14.18 -9.84
C SER A 295 7.89 13.50 -8.94
N TYR A 296 8.10 13.51 -7.63
CA TYR A 296 7.18 12.92 -6.65
C TYR A 296 6.71 11.53 -7.10
N HIS A 297 5.41 11.35 -7.16
CA HIS A 297 4.82 10.12 -7.63
C HIS A 297 5.19 9.86 -9.13
N ASN A 298 5.33 10.87 -10.02
CA ASN A 298 5.64 11.00 -11.49
C ASN A 298 6.72 10.19 -12.17
N GLY A 299 7.07 9.02 -11.67
CA GLY A 299 8.40 8.48 -11.95
C GLY A 299 9.49 9.24 -11.20
N GLY A 300 9.15 9.90 -10.07
CA GLY A 300 10.16 10.24 -9.07
C GLY A 300 10.70 8.96 -8.42
N SER A 301 11.90 9.04 -7.86
CA SER A 301 12.59 7.92 -7.22
C SER A 301 12.34 7.95 -5.71
N TRP A 302 11.74 6.90 -5.19
CA TRP A 302 11.32 6.79 -3.78
C TRP A 302 12.24 5.84 -3.01
N PRO A 303 13.11 6.36 -2.12
CA PRO A 303 14.02 5.51 -1.33
C PRO A 303 13.33 4.44 -0.49
N THR A 304 12.10 4.72 -0.01
CA THR A 304 11.31 3.75 0.76
C THR A 304 11.08 2.43 0.00
N LEU A 305 10.99 2.42 -1.34
CA LEU A 305 10.75 1.19 -2.11
C LEU A 305 11.92 0.20 -2.11
N LEU A 306 13.07 0.63 -1.60
CA LEU A 306 14.29 -0.16 -1.53
C LEU A 306 14.12 -1.44 -0.69
N TRP A 307 13.33 -1.40 0.40
CA TRP A 307 13.09 -2.60 1.22
C TRP A 307 12.27 -3.65 0.46
N GLN A 308 11.22 -3.24 -0.27
CA GLN A 308 10.40 -4.16 -1.07
C GLN A 308 11.21 -4.78 -2.20
N PHE A 309 12.01 -3.96 -2.90
CA PHE A 309 12.91 -4.43 -3.94
C PHE A 309 13.90 -5.48 -3.39
N THR A 310 14.41 -5.25 -2.19
CA THR A 310 15.36 -6.16 -1.54
C THR A 310 14.71 -7.47 -1.12
N LEU A 311 13.51 -7.43 -0.53
CA LEU A 311 12.74 -8.62 -0.22
C LEU A 311 12.41 -9.44 -1.47
N ALA A 312 12.05 -8.77 -2.57
CA ALA A 312 11.84 -9.43 -3.86
C ALA A 312 13.14 -10.07 -4.37
N CYS A 313 14.26 -9.37 -4.32
CA CYS A 313 15.57 -9.90 -4.72
C CYS A 313 15.98 -11.13 -3.89
N ILE A 314 15.82 -11.08 -2.56
CA ILE A 314 16.10 -12.21 -1.66
C ILE A 314 15.24 -13.40 -2.04
N LYS A 315 13.92 -13.19 -2.18
CA LYS A 315 12.97 -14.25 -2.55
C LYS A 315 13.27 -14.89 -3.90
N MET A 316 13.78 -14.11 -4.85
CA MET A 316 14.11 -14.57 -6.20
C MET A 316 15.57 -15.07 -6.33
N GLY A 317 16.35 -15.10 -5.24
CA GLY A 317 17.75 -15.51 -5.25
C GLY A 317 18.65 -14.58 -6.09
N ARG A 318 18.34 -13.29 -6.13
CA ARG A 318 19.05 -12.24 -6.88
C ARG A 318 19.72 -11.23 -5.94
N LEU A 319 20.52 -11.73 -4.99
CA LEU A 319 21.11 -10.92 -3.92
C LEU A 319 22.03 -9.79 -4.43
N GLU A 320 22.71 -10.01 -5.55
CA GLU A 320 23.61 -9.03 -6.17
C GLU A 320 22.87 -7.72 -6.54
N LEU A 321 21.61 -7.84 -7.01
CA LEU A 321 20.79 -6.67 -7.35
C LEU A 321 20.43 -5.86 -6.11
N ALA A 322 20.06 -6.55 -5.02
CA ALA A 322 19.79 -5.90 -3.74
C ALA A 322 21.03 -5.14 -3.25
N GLN A 323 22.18 -5.81 -3.18
CA GLN A 323 23.45 -5.21 -2.73
C GLN A 323 23.83 -3.98 -3.57
N LYS A 324 23.67 -4.04 -4.89
CA LYS A 324 23.91 -2.90 -5.77
C LYS A 324 22.98 -1.72 -5.48
N ALA A 325 21.69 -1.98 -5.25
CA ALA A 325 20.72 -0.94 -4.92
C ALA A 325 21.01 -0.31 -3.55
N VAL A 326 21.34 -1.13 -2.54
CA VAL A 326 21.75 -0.66 -1.19
C VAL A 326 22.98 0.24 -1.29
N ALA A 327 24.03 -0.23 -1.95
CA ALA A 327 25.28 0.51 -2.09
C ALA A 327 25.11 1.84 -2.85
N LEU A 328 24.13 1.95 -3.75
CA LEU A 328 23.79 3.19 -4.41
C LEU A 328 23.08 4.16 -3.46
N ALA A 329 22.11 3.65 -2.67
CA ALA A 329 21.35 4.44 -1.72
C ALA A 329 22.23 4.97 -0.58
N GLU A 330 23.09 4.12 0.01
CA GLU A 330 23.98 4.49 1.12
C GLU A 330 24.93 5.65 0.78
N LYS A 331 25.33 5.79 -0.49
CA LYS A 331 26.20 6.88 -0.95
C LYS A 331 25.54 8.26 -0.89
N LYS A 332 24.21 8.32 -0.97
CA LYS A 332 23.47 9.57 -1.13
C LYS A 332 22.58 9.90 0.07
N LEU A 333 21.83 8.93 0.59
CA LEU A 333 20.74 9.21 1.53
C LEU A 333 21.21 9.93 2.80
N ALA A 334 22.34 9.54 3.37
CA ALA A 334 22.87 10.19 4.57
C ALA A 334 23.37 11.61 4.29
N VAL A 335 24.01 11.83 3.13
CA VAL A 335 24.52 13.16 2.71
C VAL A 335 23.38 14.12 2.44
N ASP A 336 22.32 13.63 1.79
CA ASP A 336 21.14 14.39 1.40
C ASP A 336 20.12 14.53 2.54
N ARG A 337 20.45 14.07 3.75
CA ARG A 337 19.60 14.15 4.95
C ARG A 337 18.25 13.41 4.80
N TRP A 338 18.28 12.23 4.19
CA TRP A 338 17.16 11.29 4.10
C TRP A 338 15.88 11.91 3.49
N PRO A 339 15.95 12.36 2.22
CA PRO A 339 14.79 12.94 1.56
C PRO A 339 13.66 11.92 1.35
N GLU A 340 12.43 12.40 1.39
CA GLU A 340 11.22 11.67 1.03
C GLU A 340 11.28 11.06 -0.38
N TYR A 341 11.72 11.83 -1.38
CA TYR A 341 11.85 11.38 -2.77
C TYR A 341 12.91 12.18 -3.54
N TYR A 342 13.31 11.65 -4.69
CA TYR A 342 14.21 12.31 -5.65
C TYR A 342 13.49 12.53 -7.00
N ASP A 343 13.86 13.62 -7.66
CA ASP A 343 13.34 14.00 -8.97
C ASP A 343 14.36 13.71 -10.08
N THR A 344 13.89 13.81 -11.32
CA THR A 344 14.52 13.50 -12.62
C THR A 344 14.64 12.02 -12.95
N ARG A 345 14.82 11.76 -14.25
CA ARG A 345 14.96 10.41 -14.83
C ARG A 345 15.99 9.51 -14.14
N THR A 346 16.97 10.09 -13.46
CA THR A 346 18.05 9.36 -12.76
C THR A 346 18.04 9.58 -11.24
N GLY A 347 17.03 10.24 -10.68
CA GLY A 347 16.99 10.57 -9.25
C GLY A 347 18.19 11.44 -8.83
N LYS A 348 18.60 12.38 -9.69
CA LYS A 348 19.79 13.20 -9.45
C LYS A 348 19.54 14.34 -8.46
N PHE A 349 18.34 14.91 -8.46
CA PHE A 349 17.99 16.03 -7.59
C PHE A 349 17.09 15.56 -6.45
N ILE A 350 17.28 16.13 -5.26
CA ILE A 350 16.32 15.99 -4.16
C ILE A 350 14.97 16.52 -4.65
N GLY A 351 13.89 15.84 -4.27
CA GLY A 351 12.55 16.13 -4.73
C GLY A 351 12.12 17.57 -4.45
N LYS A 352 11.41 18.18 -5.40
CA LYS A 352 11.05 19.61 -5.36
C LYS A 352 10.35 20.05 -4.08
N GLN A 353 9.52 19.18 -3.51
CA GLN A 353 8.80 19.40 -2.25
C GLN A 353 9.06 18.27 -1.24
N SER A 354 10.21 17.59 -1.39
CA SER A 354 10.59 16.49 -0.52
C SER A 354 10.87 17.01 0.89
N ARG A 355 10.27 16.39 1.89
CA ARG A 355 10.68 16.59 3.28
C ARG A 355 12.03 15.91 3.50
N LEU A 356 12.85 16.48 4.37
CA LEU A 356 14.06 15.83 4.87
C LEU A 356 13.75 15.02 6.12
N TYR A 357 14.64 14.08 6.46
CA TYR A 357 14.45 13.17 7.59
C TYR A 357 13.10 12.45 7.55
N GLN A 358 12.70 12.00 6.36
CA GLN A 358 11.49 11.23 6.17
C GLN A 358 11.68 9.83 6.77
N THR A 359 10.77 9.45 7.68
CA THR A 359 10.94 8.26 8.51
C THR A 359 10.94 6.97 7.71
N TRP A 360 10.07 6.81 6.70
CA TRP A 360 10.06 5.60 5.88
C TRP A 360 11.31 5.42 5.00
N THR A 361 12.04 6.51 4.70
CA THR A 361 13.27 6.50 3.92
C THR A 361 14.40 5.98 4.80
N ILE A 362 14.43 6.45 6.05
CA ILE A 362 15.34 5.95 7.07
C ILE A 362 15.03 4.48 7.37
N ALA A 363 13.78 4.14 7.68
CA ALA A 363 13.39 2.76 8.03
C ALA A 363 13.62 1.77 6.88
N GLY A 364 13.25 2.15 5.65
CA GLY A 364 13.40 1.31 4.46
C GLY A 364 14.85 1.01 4.08
N SER A 365 15.78 1.91 4.40
CA SER A 365 17.22 1.70 4.20
C SER A 365 17.86 0.91 5.36
N TRP A 366 17.40 1.11 6.60
CA TRP A 366 17.96 0.44 7.78
C TRP A 366 17.70 -1.06 7.84
N HIS A 367 16.58 -1.54 7.29
CA HIS A 367 16.22 -2.97 7.26
C HIS A 367 17.32 -3.86 6.63
N GLN A 368 18.14 -3.30 5.76
CA GLN A 368 19.09 -4.04 4.92
C GLN A 368 20.43 -4.34 5.61
N LYS A 369 20.67 -3.79 6.80
CA LYS A 369 21.93 -4.03 7.54
C LYS A 369 21.92 -5.31 8.39
N PHE A 370 20.75 -5.96 8.50
CA PHE A 370 20.54 -7.14 9.35
C PHE A 370 20.21 -8.42 8.57
N SER A 371 20.25 -8.36 7.23
CA SER A 371 20.02 -9.51 6.33
C SER A 371 21.31 -10.12 5.82
#